data_AF-H3AM40-F1
#
_entry.id   AF-H3AM40-F1
#
_cell.length_a   1.000
_cell.length_b   1.000
_cell.length_c   1.000
_cell.angle_alpha   90.00
_cell.angle_beta   90.00
_cell.angle_gamma   90.00
#
_symmetry.space_group_name_H-M   'P 1'
#
loop_
_entity.id
_entity.type
_entity.pdbx_description
1 polymer ?
#
loop_
_entity_poly.entity_id
_entity_poly.type
_entity_poly.pdbx_seq_one_letter_code
_entity_poly.pdbx_strand_id
1 'polypeptide(L)'
;LDFSVLRQDFGLPQSEFLYYLQLKSCLKKVPNLTPGPLQTSLIVELFQRVRNKKGKVSQIYAMLLNKASPDRTPSKLQWEKNLGHSISEKGWEEALSSLITAGMDLWLRLIQYKIVNRLYWLLSRLAKLGLRDSDLCWRCSKASGSLSHMLWSCEMIRPFWDAVIDRIRNCLGYPLPTDPINCILGIDLHHGNTSKMAVRFVKLALTTAKCLVMKYWRQEISPTFKEWGLLMTDTASQEHVIMKVGGKLEQFTRFGPSFWTGLPLPQALLKIGLS
;
A
#
# COMPACT_ATOMS: atom_id res chain seq x y z
N LEU A 1 -44.26 -6.15 0.52
CA LEU A 1 -44.02 -7.26 -0.43
C LEU A 1 -43.84 -8.55 0.34
N ASP A 2 -44.73 -9.51 0.09
CA ASP A 2 -44.66 -10.85 0.69
C ASP A 2 -43.70 -11.75 -0.08
N PHE A 3 -43.09 -12.70 0.62
CA PHE A 3 -42.07 -13.59 0.05
C PHE A 3 -42.60 -14.41 -1.13
N SER A 4 -43.87 -14.80 -1.10
CA SER A 4 -44.51 -15.57 -2.16
C SER A 4 -44.49 -14.84 -3.50
N VAL A 5 -44.71 -13.52 -3.50
CA VAL A 5 -44.67 -12.67 -4.69
C VAL A 5 -43.24 -12.57 -5.23
N LEU A 6 -42.27 -12.29 -4.36
CA LEU A 6 -40.86 -12.23 -4.75
C LEU A 6 -40.32 -13.56 -5.28
N ARG A 7 -40.79 -14.67 -4.71
CA ARG A 7 -40.44 -16.02 -5.16
C ARG A 7 -40.96 -16.30 -6.56
N GLN A 8 -42.18 -15.87 -6.87
CA GLN A 8 -42.77 -16.02 -8.20
C GLN A 8 -42.07 -15.12 -9.23
N ASP A 9 -41.83 -13.86 -8.88
CA ASP A 9 -41.28 -12.86 -9.78
C ASP A 9 -39.78 -13.10 -10.10
N PHE A 10 -39.01 -13.58 -9.12
CA PHE A 10 -37.55 -13.74 -9.24
C PHE A 10 -37.05 -15.18 -9.19
N GLY A 11 -37.94 -16.16 -9.10
CA GLY A 11 -37.59 -17.59 -9.09
C GLY A 11 -36.75 -18.02 -7.88
N LEU A 12 -37.01 -17.43 -6.70
CA LEU A 12 -36.20 -17.66 -5.50
C LEU A 12 -36.50 -19.04 -4.87
N PRO A 13 -35.46 -19.76 -4.37
CA PRO A 13 -35.68 -21.01 -3.65
C PRO A 13 -36.30 -20.76 -2.27
N GLN A 14 -37.09 -21.72 -1.77
CA GLN A 14 -37.76 -21.61 -0.46
C GLN A 14 -36.76 -21.43 0.71
N SER A 15 -35.52 -21.91 0.55
CA SER A 15 -34.44 -21.74 1.52
C SER A 15 -34.08 -20.28 1.80
N GLU A 16 -34.40 -19.35 0.89
CA GLU A 16 -34.13 -17.92 1.07
C GLU A 16 -35.17 -17.19 1.93
N PHE A 17 -36.20 -17.88 2.41
CA PHE A 17 -37.23 -17.26 3.25
C PHE A 17 -36.66 -16.62 4.53
N LEU A 18 -35.72 -17.29 5.19
CA LEU A 18 -35.06 -16.74 6.39
C LEU A 18 -34.26 -15.48 6.07
N TYR A 19 -33.57 -15.46 4.93
CA TYR A 19 -32.80 -14.30 4.47
C TYR A 19 -33.73 -13.11 4.13
N TYR A 20 -34.88 -13.38 3.51
CA TYR A 20 -35.93 -12.38 3.31
C TYR A 20 -36.41 -11.78 4.63
N LEU A 21 -36.67 -12.59 5.66
CA LEU A 21 -37.10 -12.08 6.97
C LEU A 21 -36.02 -11.23 7.64
N GLN A 22 -34.76 -11.64 7.56
CA GLN A 22 -33.62 -10.87 8.06
C GLN A 22 -33.51 -9.51 7.35
N LEU A 23 -33.54 -9.49 6.02
CA LEU A 23 -33.50 -8.27 5.23
C LEU A 23 -34.69 -7.35 5.54
N LYS A 24 -35.92 -7.89 5.61
CA LYS A 24 -37.12 -7.14 5.97
C LYS A 24 -37.00 -6.51 7.36
N SER A 25 -36.45 -7.23 8.33
CA SER A 25 -36.18 -6.73 9.69
C SER A 25 -35.14 -5.61 9.70
N CYS A 26 -34.04 -5.77 8.96
CA CYS A 26 -33.00 -4.76 8.84
C CYS A 26 -33.51 -3.48 8.15
N LEU A 27 -34.25 -3.63 7.04
CA LEU A 27 -34.78 -2.51 6.26
C LEU A 27 -35.80 -1.69 7.07
N LYS A 28 -36.63 -2.33 7.92
CA LYS A 28 -37.55 -1.60 8.82
C LYS A 28 -36.83 -0.62 9.76
N LYS A 29 -35.55 -0.84 10.07
CA LYS A 29 -34.76 0.02 10.98
C LYS A 29 -34.09 1.18 10.26
N VAL A 30 -34.14 1.25 8.93
CA VAL A 30 -33.49 2.30 8.14
C VAL A 30 -34.51 3.42 7.88
N PRO A 31 -34.32 4.63 8.45
CA PRO A 31 -35.19 5.76 8.14
C PRO A 31 -34.98 6.22 6.69
N ASN A 32 -36.04 6.68 6.03
CA ASN A 32 -36.03 7.27 4.67
C ASN A 32 -35.62 6.33 3.52
N LEU A 33 -36.09 5.08 3.53
CA LEU A 33 -36.02 4.21 2.35
C LEU A 33 -36.88 4.81 1.22
N THR A 34 -36.24 5.30 0.16
CA THR A 34 -36.93 5.73 -1.04
C THR A 34 -37.41 4.50 -1.83
N PRO A 35 -38.70 4.42 -2.18
CA PRO A 35 -39.20 3.38 -3.09
C PRO A 35 -38.64 3.65 -4.49
N GLY A 36 -37.80 2.75 -4.99
CA GLY A 36 -37.27 2.83 -6.34
C GLY A 36 -36.40 1.61 -6.68
N PRO A 37 -36.26 1.26 -7.97
CA PRO A 37 -35.30 0.26 -8.38
C PRO A 37 -33.90 0.75 -7.99
N LEU A 38 -33.22 -0.01 -7.13
CA LEU A 38 -31.82 0.23 -6.85
C LEU A 38 -31.02 0.01 -8.13
N GLN A 39 -30.02 0.87 -8.36
CA GLN A 39 -29.09 0.66 -9.45
C GLN A 39 -28.44 -0.73 -9.27
N THR A 40 -28.53 -1.57 -10.30
CA THR A 40 -27.95 -2.92 -10.27
C THR A 40 -26.47 -2.79 -9.97
N SER A 41 -26.00 -3.46 -8.91
CA SER A 41 -24.58 -3.41 -8.58
C SER A 41 -23.77 -4.00 -9.73
N LEU A 42 -22.57 -3.44 -9.98
CA LEU A 42 -21.67 -3.92 -11.02
C LEU A 42 -21.37 -5.43 -10.89
N ILE A 43 -21.36 -5.93 -9.66
CA ILE A 43 -21.16 -7.35 -9.35
C ILE A 43 -22.32 -8.19 -9.89
N VAL A 44 -23.56 -7.74 -9.70
CA VAL A 44 -24.76 -8.42 -10.19
C VAL A 44 -24.80 -8.39 -11.73
N GLU A 45 -24.46 -7.26 -12.36
CA GLU A 45 -24.31 -7.20 -13.82
C GLU A 45 -23.25 -8.18 -14.34
N LEU A 46 -22.12 -8.28 -13.64
CA LEU A 46 -21.03 -9.21 -13.93
C LEU A 46 -21.53 -10.66 -13.86
N PHE A 47 -22.19 -11.02 -12.76
CA PHE A 47 -22.74 -12.35 -12.56
C PHE A 47 -23.77 -12.70 -13.61
N GLN A 48 -24.68 -11.79 -13.96
CA GLN A 48 -25.69 -12.00 -14.99
C GLN A 48 -25.07 -12.20 -16.37
N ARG A 49 -24.07 -11.39 -16.76
CA ARG A 49 -23.41 -11.51 -18.07
C ARG A 49 -22.59 -12.78 -18.24
N VAL A 50 -21.99 -13.27 -17.15
CA VAL A 50 -21.10 -14.44 -17.12
C VAL A 50 -21.88 -15.74 -16.83
N ARG A 51 -23.12 -15.64 -16.35
CA ARG A 51 -24.01 -16.78 -16.09
C ARG A 51 -24.14 -17.65 -17.34
N ASN A 52 -23.81 -18.93 -17.21
CA ASN A 52 -23.93 -19.96 -18.25
C ASN A 52 -23.12 -19.73 -19.54
N LYS A 53 -22.16 -18.80 -19.57
CA LYS A 53 -21.27 -18.60 -20.73
C LYS A 53 -19.92 -19.33 -20.56
N LYS A 54 -19.35 -19.79 -21.69
CA LYS A 54 -17.96 -20.28 -21.76
C LYS A 54 -16.98 -19.10 -21.68
N GLY A 55 -15.75 -19.34 -21.20
CA GLY A 55 -14.73 -18.28 -21.12
C GLY A 55 -15.01 -17.22 -20.05
N LYS A 56 -15.59 -17.62 -18.92
CA LYS A 56 -15.99 -16.73 -17.81
C LYS A 56 -14.85 -15.80 -17.37
N VAL A 57 -13.66 -16.37 -17.16
CA VAL A 57 -12.47 -15.64 -16.70
C VAL A 57 -12.07 -14.54 -17.69
N SER A 58 -12.01 -14.85 -18.99
CA SER A 58 -11.63 -13.88 -20.03
C SER A 58 -12.64 -12.74 -20.14
N GLN A 59 -13.94 -13.03 -19.99
CA GLN A 59 -14.98 -12.01 -19.99
C GLN A 59 -14.88 -11.08 -18.77
N ILE A 60 -14.66 -11.66 -17.58
CA ILE A 60 -14.42 -10.89 -16.35
C ILE A 60 -13.18 -9.99 -16.53
N TYR A 61 -12.09 -10.54 -17.06
CA TYR A 61 -10.85 -9.82 -17.29
C TYR A 61 -11.01 -8.65 -18.28
N ALA A 62 -11.67 -8.88 -19.42
CA ALA A 62 -11.96 -7.83 -20.39
C ALA A 62 -12.84 -6.72 -19.80
N MET A 63 -13.81 -7.08 -18.95
CA MET A 63 -14.63 -6.10 -18.24
C MET A 63 -13.82 -5.27 -17.24
N LEU A 64 -12.90 -5.89 -16.50
CA LEU A 64 -12.02 -5.18 -15.58
C LEU A 64 -11.08 -4.21 -16.31
N LEU A 65 -10.60 -4.59 -17.50
CA LEU A 65 -9.75 -3.75 -18.36
C LEU A 65 -10.51 -2.57 -18.98
N ASN A 66 -11.74 -2.80 -19.44
CA ASN A 66 -12.54 -1.80 -20.16
C ASN A 66 -13.23 -0.78 -19.23
N LYS A 67 -13.09 -0.92 -17.91
CA LYS A 67 -13.64 0.04 -16.96
C LYS A 67 -12.61 1.11 -16.66
N ALA A 68 -13.08 2.36 -16.59
CA ALA A 68 -12.28 3.49 -16.15
C ALA A 68 -11.67 3.18 -14.78
N SER A 69 -10.42 3.59 -14.58
CA SER A 69 -9.76 3.48 -13.28
C SER A 69 -10.66 4.12 -12.21
N PRO A 70 -10.84 3.48 -11.04
CA PRO A 70 -11.67 4.04 -9.98
C PRO A 70 -11.17 5.45 -9.63
N ASP A 71 -12.08 6.33 -9.25
CA ASP A 71 -11.70 7.65 -8.76
C ASP A 71 -10.84 7.50 -7.49
N ARG A 72 -9.59 7.97 -7.58
CA ARG A 72 -8.59 7.89 -6.50
C ARG A 72 -8.48 9.21 -5.73
N THR A 73 -9.25 10.22 -6.11
CA THR A 73 -9.30 11.53 -5.45
C THR A 73 -9.64 11.43 -3.95
N PRO A 74 -10.58 10.57 -3.50
CA PRO A 74 -10.85 10.42 -2.07
C PRO A 74 -9.64 9.94 -1.27
N SER A 75 -8.85 9.02 -1.84
CA SER A 75 -7.62 8.52 -1.21
C SER A 75 -6.54 9.58 -1.10
N LYS A 76 -6.39 10.42 -2.14
CA LYS A 76 -5.47 11.57 -2.15
C LYS A 76 -5.83 12.56 -1.04
N LEU A 77 -7.09 13.02 -1.00
CA LEU A 77 -7.59 13.94 0.04
C LEU A 77 -7.40 13.37 1.46
N GLN A 78 -7.59 12.06 1.63
CA GLN A 78 -7.40 11.44 2.93
C GLN A 78 -5.92 11.36 3.36
N TRP A 79 -5.00 11.27 2.41
CA TRP A 79 -3.57 11.38 2.70
C TRP A 79 -3.17 12.80 3.08
N GLU A 80 -3.68 13.80 2.34
CA GLU A 80 -3.45 15.21 2.63
C GLU A 80 -3.96 15.58 4.03
N LYS A 81 -5.18 15.15 4.38
CA LYS A 81 -5.75 15.38 5.71
C LYS A 81 -4.95 14.72 6.84
N ASN A 82 -4.41 13.52 6.62
CA ASN A 82 -3.74 12.75 7.67
C ASN A 82 -2.30 13.20 7.94
N LEU A 83 -1.66 13.81 6.95
CA LEU A 83 -0.27 14.26 7.03
C LEU A 83 -0.14 15.78 7.07
N GLY A 84 -1.21 16.52 6.79
CA GLY A 84 -1.24 17.98 6.86
C GLY A 84 -0.57 18.69 5.68
N HIS A 85 -0.32 17.97 4.58
CA HIS A 85 0.37 18.50 3.39
C HIS A 85 -0.43 18.23 2.12
N SER A 86 -0.52 19.22 1.23
CA SER A 86 -1.13 19.07 -0.10
C SER A 86 -0.24 18.24 -1.03
N ILE A 87 -0.84 17.33 -1.80
CA ILE A 87 -0.15 16.51 -2.80
C ILE A 87 -0.43 17.12 -4.18
N SER A 88 0.62 17.42 -4.96
CA SER A 88 0.46 17.83 -6.35
C SER A 88 -0.13 16.70 -7.21
N GLU A 89 -0.83 17.01 -8.31
CA GLU A 89 -1.34 15.95 -9.21
C GLU A 89 -0.20 15.08 -9.76
N LYS A 90 0.90 15.73 -10.18
CA LYS A 90 2.11 15.05 -10.64
C LYS A 90 2.73 14.15 -9.56
N GLY A 91 2.80 14.62 -8.31
CA GLY A 91 3.27 13.81 -7.18
C GLY A 91 2.34 12.63 -6.91
N TRP A 92 1.03 12.81 -7.04
CA TRP A 92 0.08 11.70 -6.90
C TRP A 92 0.23 10.65 -8.00
N GLU A 93 0.42 11.07 -9.26
CA GLU A 93 0.75 10.17 -10.37
C GLU A 93 2.09 9.45 -10.14
N GLU A 94 3.08 10.14 -9.56
CA GLU A 94 4.33 9.52 -9.15
C GLU A 94 4.13 8.45 -8.07
N ALA A 95 3.30 8.72 -7.05
CA ALA A 95 2.94 7.72 -6.04
C ALA A 95 2.26 6.51 -6.67
N LEU A 96 1.36 6.71 -7.63
CA LEU A 96 0.65 5.63 -8.32
C LEU A 96 1.56 4.84 -9.27
N SER A 97 2.47 5.50 -9.98
CA SER A 97 3.47 4.82 -10.81
C SER A 97 4.51 4.08 -9.98
N SER A 98 4.78 4.55 -8.75
CA SER A 98 5.67 3.86 -7.80
C SER A 98 5.22 2.42 -7.51
N LEU A 99 3.93 2.11 -7.64
CA LEU A 99 3.37 0.75 -7.50
C LEU A 99 3.98 -0.27 -8.48
N ILE A 100 4.43 0.23 -9.63
CA ILE A 100 5.03 -0.57 -10.69
C ILE A 100 6.56 -0.50 -10.61
N THR A 101 7.11 0.60 -10.07
CA THR A 101 8.55 0.87 -10.08
C THR A 101 9.27 0.69 -8.74
N ALA A 102 8.57 0.37 -7.63
CA ALA A 102 9.12 0.27 -6.26
C ALA A 102 10.02 -0.97 -6.01
N GLY A 103 10.68 -1.46 -7.06
CA GLY A 103 11.44 -2.69 -7.09
C GLY A 103 10.75 -3.76 -7.94
N MET A 104 11.54 -4.74 -8.36
CA MET A 104 11.11 -5.91 -9.14
C MET A 104 10.50 -6.99 -8.24
N ASP A 105 10.77 -6.95 -6.94
CA ASP A 105 10.13 -7.83 -5.95
C ASP A 105 8.63 -7.53 -5.83
N LEU A 106 7.81 -8.56 -6.02
CA LEU A 106 6.36 -8.51 -5.91
C LEU A 106 5.92 -8.12 -4.50
N TRP A 107 6.67 -8.54 -3.47
CA TRP A 107 6.32 -8.23 -2.08
C TRP A 107 6.44 -6.74 -1.78
N LEU A 108 7.54 -6.10 -2.19
CA LEU A 108 7.73 -4.65 -2.06
C LEU A 108 6.64 -3.86 -2.79
N ARG A 109 6.31 -4.27 -4.02
CA ARG A 109 5.23 -3.67 -4.82
C ARG A 109 3.86 -3.81 -4.13
N LEU A 110 3.58 -4.98 -3.55
CA LEU A 110 2.34 -5.23 -2.82
C LEU A 110 2.23 -4.36 -1.57
N ILE A 111 3.31 -4.21 -0.81
CA ILE A 111 3.31 -3.34 0.37
C ILE A 111 3.10 -1.89 -0.03
N GLN A 112 3.82 -1.40 -1.04
CA GLN A 112 3.63 -0.04 -1.55
C GLN A 112 2.19 0.19 -2.04
N TYR A 113 1.60 -0.79 -2.73
CA TYR A 113 0.19 -0.79 -3.12
C TYR A 113 -0.76 -0.67 -1.95
N LYS A 114 -0.57 -1.48 -0.91
CA LYS A 114 -1.42 -1.45 0.28
C LYS A 114 -1.27 -0.14 1.06
N ILE A 115 -0.08 0.46 1.09
CA ILE A 115 0.15 1.77 1.71
C ILE A 115 -0.59 2.85 0.94
N VAL A 116 -0.30 3.04 -0.35
CA VAL A 116 -0.90 4.10 -1.18
C VAL A 116 -2.43 4.01 -1.16
N ASN A 117 -2.99 2.80 -1.24
CA ASN A 117 -4.44 2.55 -1.20
C ASN A 117 -5.02 2.43 0.22
N ARG A 118 -4.20 2.58 1.27
CA ARG A 118 -4.63 2.59 2.68
C ARG A 118 -5.42 1.34 3.08
N LEU A 119 -4.95 0.17 2.60
CA LEU A 119 -5.60 -1.13 2.74
C LEU A 119 -5.31 -1.85 4.05
N TYR A 120 -4.49 -1.27 4.91
CA TYR A 120 -4.18 -1.84 6.22
C TYR A 120 -5.32 -1.57 7.21
N TRP A 121 -5.61 -2.58 8.03
CA TRP A 121 -6.55 -2.45 9.14
C TRP A 121 -5.97 -1.47 10.17
N LEU A 122 -6.66 -0.36 10.35
CA LEU A 122 -6.29 0.70 11.27
C LEU A 122 -6.95 0.45 12.61
N LEU A 123 -6.21 0.64 13.70
CA LEU A 123 -6.74 0.48 15.06
C LEU A 123 -7.93 1.40 15.31
N SER A 124 -7.85 2.64 14.81
CA SER A 124 -8.97 3.58 14.84
C SER A 124 -10.19 3.11 14.03
N ARG A 125 -10.00 2.31 12.97
CA ARG A 125 -11.12 1.67 12.24
C ARG A 125 -11.66 0.46 13.00
N LEU A 126 -10.79 -0.37 13.56
CA LEU A 126 -11.19 -1.55 14.34
C LEU A 126 -11.97 -1.16 15.59
N ALA A 127 -11.53 -0.12 16.31
CA ALA A 127 -12.23 0.41 17.47
C ALA A 127 -13.62 0.97 17.09
N LYS A 128 -13.70 1.75 16.00
CA LYS A 128 -14.99 2.25 15.48
C LYS A 128 -15.96 1.15 15.07
N LEU A 129 -15.44 -0.01 14.65
CA LEU A 129 -16.25 -1.18 14.27
C LEU A 129 -16.60 -2.06 15.48
N GLY A 130 -16.17 -1.70 16.70
CA GLY A 130 -16.37 -2.51 17.90
C GLY A 130 -15.57 -3.83 17.90
N LEU A 131 -14.58 -3.95 17.01
CA LEU A 131 -13.71 -5.14 16.94
C LEU A 131 -12.53 -5.06 17.93
N ARG A 132 -12.35 -3.91 18.60
CA ARG A 132 -11.34 -3.68 19.63
C ARG A 132 -11.83 -2.60 20.59
N ASP A 133 -11.50 -2.73 21.86
CA ASP A 133 -11.94 -1.78 22.89
C ASP A 133 -11.13 -0.47 22.89
N SER A 134 -9.88 -0.52 22.42
CA SER A 134 -8.97 0.62 22.39
C SER A 134 -8.54 0.98 20.97
N ASP A 135 -8.47 2.27 20.66
CA ASP A 135 -7.89 2.79 19.42
C ASP A 135 -6.40 3.12 19.55
N LEU A 136 -5.78 2.89 20.72
CA LEU A 136 -4.39 3.25 21.01
C LEU A 136 -3.40 2.42 20.19
N CYS A 137 -2.35 3.09 19.71
CA CYS A 137 -1.24 2.54 18.95
C CYS A 137 -0.60 1.34 19.68
N TRP A 138 -0.30 0.26 18.93
CA TRP A 138 0.36 -0.94 19.47
C TRP A 138 1.71 -0.65 20.15
N ARG A 139 2.45 0.37 19.71
CA ARG A 139 3.83 0.59 20.14
C ARG A 139 3.95 1.57 21.31
N CYS A 140 3.36 2.74 21.17
CA CYS A 140 3.48 3.78 22.20
C CYS A 140 2.35 3.74 23.23
N SER A 141 1.22 3.10 22.92
CA SER A 141 0.01 3.09 23.77
C SER A 141 -0.48 4.47 24.24
N LYS A 142 -0.05 5.56 23.58
CA LYS A 142 -0.36 6.95 23.97
C LYS A 142 -1.31 7.66 23.02
N ALA A 143 -1.16 7.45 21.71
CA ALA A 143 -1.94 8.13 20.69
C ALA A 143 -2.80 7.14 19.89
N SER A 144 -3.86 7.64 19.25
CA SER A 144 -4.70 6.85 18.36
C SER A 144 -3.87 6.24 17.22
N GLY A 145 -4.04 4.94 16.98
CA GLY A 145 -3.37 4.14 15.95
C GLY A 145 -3.90 4.45 14.55
N SER A 146 -3.72 5.70 14.13
CA SER A 146 -3.94 6.16 12.76
C SER A 146 -2.80 5.72 11.84
N LEU A 147 -3.04 5.77 10.52
CA LEU A 147 -2.08 5.29 9.52
C LEU A 147 -0.79 6.12 9.58
N SER A 148 -0.92 7.44 9.66
CA SER A 148 0.21 8.37 9.72
C SER A 148 0.98 8.22 11.03
N HIS A 149 0.29 7.98 12.14
CA HIS A 149 0.95 7.73 13.42
C HIS A 149 1.77 6.45 13.41
N MET A 150 1.13 5.33 13.07
CA MET A 150 1.79 4.03 13.07
C MET A 150 2.83 3.85 11.95
N LEU A 151 2.78 4.67 10.89
CA LEU A 151 3.84 4.66 9.88
C LEU A 151 5.00 5.58 10.25
N TRP A 152 4.75 6.74 10.84
CA TRP A 152 5.74 7.82 10.87
C TRP A 152 5.82 8.60 12.19
N SER A 153 4.70 9.16 12.69
CA SER A 153 4.75 10.07 13.85
C SER A 153 4.80 9.39 15.22
N CYS A 154 4.77 8.06 15.27
CA CYS A 154 4.96 7.32 16.51
C CYS A 154 6.39 7.49 17.04
N GLU A 155 6.51 7.92 18.30
CA GLU A 155 7.78 8.12 19.01
C GLU A 155 8.66 6.86 19.01
N MET A 156 8.07 5.67 19.02
CA MET A 156 8.81 4.40 19.00
C MET A 156 9.37 4.07 17.61
N ILE A 157 8.86 4.68 16.54
CA ILE A 157 9.26 4.42 15.14
C ILE A 157 10.17 5.53 14.64
N ARG A 158 10.04 6.73 15.19
CA ARG A 158 10.77 7.90 14.75
C ARG A 158 12.30 7.70 14.72
N PRO A 159 12.94 7.11 15.77
CA PRO A 159 14.39 6.85 15.74
C PRO A 159 14.83 5.92 14.60
N PHE A 160 13.98 4.95 14.22
CA PHE A 160 14.24 4.07 13.10
C PHE A 160 14.24 4.85 11.77
N TRP A 161 13.23 5.69 11.56
CA TRP A 161 13.15 6.52 10.35
C TRP A 161 14.30 7.50 10.25
N ASP A 162 14.66 8.17 11.34
CA ASP A 162 15.76 9.13 11.35
C ASP A 162 17.08 8.43 10.97
N ALA A 163 17.37 7.25 11.54
CA ALA A 163 18.56 6.46 11.18
C ALA A 163 18.59 6.06 9.70
N VAL A 164 17.45 5.63 9.14
CA VAL A 164 17.33 5.29 7.70
C VAL A 164 17.55 6.51 6.82
N ILE A 165 16.90 7.63 7.13
CA ILE A 165 16.97 8.87 6.35
C ILE A 165 18.39 9.44 6.40
N ASP A 166 19.03 9.46 7.57
CA ASP A 166 20.41 9.92 7.73
C ASP A 166 21.37 9.05 6.94
N ARG A 167 21.18 7.73 6.92
CA ARG A 167 21.96 6.84 6.06
C ARG A 167 21.80 7.19 4.58
N ILE A 168 20.56 7.37 4.11
CA ILE A 168 20.28 7.73 2.71
C ILE A 168 20.92 9.08 2.37
N ARG A 169 20.77 10.09 3.23
CA ARG A 169 21.31 11.45 3.06
C ARG A 169 22.84 11.42 2.96
N ASN A 170 23.51 10.74 3.88
CA ASN A 170 24.97 10.65 3.92
C ASN A 170 25.55 9.99 2.68
N CYS A 171 24.83 9.03 2.10
CA CYS A 171 25.32 8.31 0.92
C CYS A 171 25.09 9.07 -0.38
N LEU A 172 24.06 9.89 -0.46
CA LEU A 172 23.71 10.62 -1.67
C LEU A 172 24.29 12.04 -1.70
N GLY A 173 24.70 12.58 -0.55
CA GLY A 173 25.32 13.90 -0.45
C GLY A 173 24.38 15.07 -0.72
N TYR A 174 23.05 14.85 -0.70
CA TYR A 174 22.04 15.90 -0.85
C TYR A 174 20.89 15.74 0.16
N PRO A 175 20.17 16.82 0.50
CA PRO A 175 19.08 16.75 1.46
C PRO A 175 17.88 15.98 0.87
N LEU A 176 17.53 14.87 1.51
CA LEU A 176 16.25 14.18 1.27
C LEU A 176 15.10 15.05 1.81
N PRO A 177 13.92 15.09 1.14
CA PRO A 177 12.75 15.76 1.69
C PRO A 177 12.45 15.28 3.12
N THR A 178 12.33 16.22 4.04
CA THR A 178 11.97 15.93 5.45
C THR A 178 10.49 15.65 5.63
N ASP A 179 9.69 15.92 4.60
CA ASP A 179 8.25 15.75 4.65
C ASP A 179 7.87 14.26 4.72
N PRO A 180 7.05 13.87 5.72
CA PRO A 180 6.59 12.49 5.89
C PRO A 180 5.93 11.92 4.64
N ILE A 181 5.20 12.77 3.92
CA ILE A 181 4.41 12.38 2.76
C ILE A 181 5.30 11.94 1.60
N ASN A 182 6.43 12.63 1.39
CA ASN A 182 7.42 12.32 0.38
C ASN A 182 8.08 10.97 0.67
N CYS A 183 8.43 10.71 1.94
CA CYS A 183 9.06 9.45 2.34
C CYS A 183 8.08 8.26 2.29
N ILE A 184 6.83 8.45 2.75
CA ILE A 184 5.81 7.39 2.77
C ILE A 184 5.36 7.06 1.35
N LEU A 185 4.99 8.07 0.55
CA LEU A 185 4.47 7.85 -0.81
C LEU A 185 5.58 7.67 -1.85
N GLY A 186 6.81 8.10 -1.54
CA GLY A 186 7.94 8.04 -2.47
C GLY A 186 7.85 9.07 -3.59
N ILE A 187 7.36 10.27 -3.28
CA ILE A 187 7.09 11.37 -4.23
C ILE A 187 8.08 12.51 -4.04
N ASP A 188 8.32 13.28 -5.11
CA ASP A 188 9.14 14.49 -5.09
C ASP A 188 10.54 14.25 -4.47
N LEU A 189 11.11 13.08 -4.73
CA LEU A 189 12.43 12.65 -4.25
C LEU A 189 13.57 13.16 -5.15
N HIS A 190 13.23 13.89 -6.21
CA HIS A 190 14.20 14.51 -7.11
C HIS A 190 14.72 15.81 -6.51
N HIS A 191 16.03 15.96 -6.40
CA HIS A 191 16.67 17.21 -5.99
C HIS A 191 17.69 17.66 -7.05
N GLY A 192 17.51 18.85 -7.63
CA GLY A 192 18.40 19.37 -8.68
C GLY A 192 18.63 18.37 -9.82
N ASN A 193 19.91 18.09 -10.11
CA ASN A 193 20.31 17.19 -11.21
C ASN A 193 20.47 15.71 -10.77
N THR A 194 19.72 15.28 -9.73
CA THR A 194 19.79 13.90 -9.23
C THR A 194 19.46 12.88 -10.32
N SER A 195 20.34 11.90 -10.53
CA SER A 195 20.14 10.87 -11.56
C SER A 195 18.87 10.05 -11.30
N LYS A 196 18.22 9.58 -12.37
CA LYS A 196 17.06 8.66 -12.27
C LYS A 196 17.38 7.42 -11.45
N MET A 197 18.64 6.96 -11.50
CA MET A 197 19.09 5.82 -10.74
C MET A 197 19.13 6.12 -9.24
N ALA A 198 19.73 7.25 -8.84
CA ALA A 198 19.73 7.72 -7.45
C ALA A 198 18.33 7.77 -6.85
N VAL A 199 17.35 8.31 -7.59
CA VAL A 199 15.96 8.33 -7.14
C VAL A 199 15.35 6.94 -7.01
N ARG A 200 15.63 6.02 -7.95
CA ARG A 200 15.18 4.61 -7.83
C ARG A 200 15.72 3.95 -6.57
N PHE A 201 16.98 4.20 -6.25
CA PHE A 201 17.60 3.66 -5.05
C PHE A 201 17.00 4.23 -3.77
N VAL A 202 16.76 5.54 -3.71
CA VAL A 202 16.03 6.16 -2.59
C VAL A 202 14.65 5.52 -2.44
N LYS A 203 13.91 5.36 -3.53
CA LYS A 203 12.59 4.71 -3.51
C LYS A 203 12.67 3.29 -2.99
N LEU A 204 13.70 2.53 -3.38
CA LEU A 204 13.93 1.16 -2.90
C LEU A 204 14.23 1.15 -1.40
N ALA A 205 15.16 1.99 -0.94
CA ALA A 205 15.56 2.12 0.46
C ALA A 205 14.40 2.55 1.38
N LEU A 206 13.58 3.49 0.93
CA LEU A 206 12.36 3.88 1.64
C LEU A 206 11.31 2.77 1.62
N THR A 207 11.20 2.02 0.52
CA THR A 207 10.24 0.92 0.41
C THR A 207 10.61 -0.26 1.31
N THR A 208 11.88 -0.63 1.41
CA THR A 208 12.34 -1.66 2.36
C THR A 208 12.11 -1.22 3.82
N ALA A 209 12.33 0.06 4.14
CA ALA A 209 11.99 0.61 5.46
C ALA A 209 10.49 0.51 5.76
N LYS A 210 9.63 0.93 4.82
CA LYS A 210 8.17 0.75 4.93
C LYS A 210 7.79 -0.70 5.14
N CYS A 211 8.41 -1.62 4.40
CA CYS A 211 8.12 -3.05 4.51
C CYS A 211 8.38 -3.59 5.91
N LEU A 212 9.46 -3.17 6.56
CA LEU A 212 9.73 -3.55 7.95
C LEU A 212 8.72 -2.94 8.91
N VAL A 213 8.39 -1.66 8.77
CA VAL A 213 7.34 -1.03 9.59
C VAL A 213 6.02 -1.80 9.46
N MET A 214 5.66 -2.20 8.24
CA MET A 214 4.45 -2.98 7.97
C MET A 214 4.53 -4.43 8.45
N LYS A 215 5.71 -5.05 8.46
CA LYS A 215 5.93 -6.38 9.05
C LYS A 215 5.62 -6.36 10.56
N TYR A 216 6.06 -5.31 11.24
CA TYR A 216 5.82 -5.06 12.66
C TYR A 216 4.52 -4.28 12.93
N TRP A 217 3.55 -4.28 12.00
CA TRP A 217 2.36 -3.41 12.09
C TRP A 217 1.47 -3.67 13.32
N ARG A 218 1.36 -4.94 13.75
CA ARG A 218 0.52 -5.38 14.88
C ARG A 218 1.35 -5.78 16.10
N GLN A 219 2.57 -5.28 16.21
CA GLN A 219 3.49 -5.62 17.27
C GLN A 219 3.86 -4.35 18.04
N GLU A 220 4.18 -4.52 19.32
CA GLU A 220 4.67 -3.45 20.18
C GLU A 220 6.13 -3.09 19.87
N ILE A 221 6.84 -4.02 19.23
CA ILE A 221 8.25 -3.90 18.85
C ILE A 221 8.40 -3.04 17.59
N SER A 222 9.40 -2.16 17.59
CA SER A 222 9.82 -1.40 16.41
C SER A 222 10.93 -2.10 15.63
N PRO A 223 10.98 -1.95 14.29
CA PRO A 223 12.07 -2.47 13.50
C PRO A 223 13.40 -1.81 13.87
N THR A 224 14.48 -2.56 13.71
CA THR A 224 15.83 -2.07 13.97
C THR A 224 16.54 -1.63 12.67
N PHE A 225 17.49 -0.71 12.79
CA PHE A 225 18.31 -0.28 11.65
C PHE A 225 19.11 -1.44 11.03
N LYS A 226 19.57 -2.39 11.86
CA LYS A 226 20.29 -3.59 11.40
C LYS A 226 19.43 -4.47 10.51
N GLU A 227 18.17 -4.71 10.88
CA GLU A 227 17.21 -5.46 10.04
C GLU A 227 16.92 -4.75 8.72
N TRP A 228 16.81 -3.41 8.74
CA TRP A 228 16.68 -2.64 7.52
C TRP A 228 17.90 -2.77 6.61
N GLY A 229 19.11 -2.70 7.18
CA GLY A 229 20.35 -2.95 6.44
C GLY A 229 20.35 -4.31 5.75
N LEU A 230 19.99 -5.37 6.49
CA LEU A 230 19.88 -6.73 5.95
C LEU A 230 18.87 -6.80 4.81
N LEU A 231 17.65 -6.31 5.02
CA LEU A 231 16.61 -6.35 3.97
C LEU A 231 17.01 -5.53 2.74
N MET A 232 17.62 -4.36 2.95
CA MET A 232 18.08 -3.49 1.87
C MET A 232 19.18 -4.16 1.05
N THR A 233 20.16 -4.78 1.69
CA THR A 233 21.24 -5.48 0.98
C THR A 233 20.75 -6.69 0.19
N ASP A 234 19.82 -7.49 0.76
CA ASP A 234 19.19 -8.61 0.06
C ASP A 234 18.39 -8.12 -1.15
N THR A 235 17.55 -7.10 -0.95
CA THR A 235 16.77 -6.48 -2.02
C THR A 235 17.66 -5.95 -3.14
N ALA A 236 18.74 -5.23 -2.81
CA ALA A 236 19.68 -4.73 -3.81
C ALA A 236 20.39 -5.86 -4.57
N SER A 237 20.69 -6.97 -3.90
CA SER A 237 21.28 -8.15 -4.54
C SER A 237 20.32 -8.76 -5.56
N GLN A 238 19.04 -8.86 -5.20
CA GLN A 238 17.99 -9.35 -6.10
C GLN A 238 17.81 -8.43 -7.31
N GLU A 239 17.71 -7.11 -7.08
CA GLU A 239 17.64 -6.11 -8.15
C GLU A 239 18.83 -6.21 -9.11
N HIS A 240 20.05 -6.35 -8.58
CA HIS A 240 21.26 -6.52 -9.38
C HIS A 240 21.19 -7.76 -10.28
N VAL A 241 20.80 -8.91 -9.73
CA VAL A 241 20.64 -10.16 -10.50
C VAL A 241 19.61 -9.98 -11.61
N ILE A 242 18.48 -9.35 -11.32
CA ILE A 242 17.42 -9.18 -12.32
C ILE A 242 17.84 -8.16 -13.39
N MET A 243 18.54 -7.08 -13.04
CA MET A 243 19.10 -6.13 -14.00
C MET A 243 20.19 -6.76 -14.88
N LYS A 244 20.98 -7.70 -14.34
CA LYS A 244 21.95 -8.50 -15.08
C LYS A 244 21.25 -9.37 -16.13
N VAL A 245 20.20 -10.09 -15.73
CA VAL A 245 19.40 -10.92 -16.65
C VAL A 245 18.73 -10.07 -17.73
N GLY A 246 18.33 -8.84 -17.39
CA GLY A 246 17.71 -7.88 -18.33
C GLY A 246 18.69 -7.05 -19.17
N GLY A 247 20.00 -7.31 -19.11
CA GLY A 247 21.02 -6.61 -19.92
C GLY A 247 21.25 -5.13 -19.58
N LYS A 248 20.87 -4.67 -18.37
CA LYS A 248 20.95 -3.26 -17.94
C LYS A 248 21.96 -3.01 -16.81
N LEU A 249 22.96 -3.90 -16.69
CA LEU A 249 23.86 -3.98 -15.54
C LEU A 249 24.70 -2.70 -15.31
N GLU A 250 25.13 -2.04 -16.39
CA GLU A 250 25.96 -0.81 -16.33
C GLU A 250 25.28 0.35 -15.60
N GLN A 251 23.96 0.29 -15.40
CA GLN A 251 23.22 1.33 -14.70
C GLN A 251 23.28 1.17 -13.17
N PHE A 252 23.58 -0.04 -12.65
CA PHE A 252 23.55 -0.35 -11.22
C PHE A 252 24.88 -0.03 -10.51
N THR A 253 26.00 -0.11 -11.23
CA THR A 253 27.38 -0.01 -10.72
C THR A 253 27.82 1.37 -10.21
N ARG A 254 26.92 2.37 -10.15
CA ARG A 254 27.27 3.74 -9.74
C ARG A 254 26.94 4.08 -8.28
N PHE A 255 26.27 3.19 -7.53
CA PHE A 255 26.19 3.36 -6.07
C PHE A 255 27.47 2.84 -5.44
N GLY A 256 28.29 3.77 -4.97
CA GLY A 256 29.62 3.49 -4.48
C GLY A 256 29.65 2.59 -3.23
N PRO A 257 30.83 2.02 -2.92
CA PRO A 257 31.08 1.23 -1.70
C PRO A 257 30.64 1.91 -0.41
N SER A 258 30.62 3.25 -0.38
CA SER A 258 30.26 4.08 0.78
C SER A 258 28.83 3.90 1.31
N PHE A 259 27.87 3.43 0.49
CA PHE A 259 26.54 3.09 1.02
C PHE A 259 26.53 1.76 1.76
N TRP A 260 27.43 0.85 1.41
CA TRP A 260 27.46 -0.51 1.95
C TRP A 260 28.39 -0.64 3.15
N THR A 261 29.31 0.30 3.35
CA THR A 261 30.27 0.31 4.47
C THR A 261 29.57 0.28 5.83
N GLY A 262 29.74 -0.82 6.58
CA GLY A 262 29.13 -1.01 7.90
C GLY A 262 27.70 -1.60 7.88
N LEU A 263 27.13 -1.90 6.71
CA LEU A 263 25.94 -2.75 6.61
C LEU A 263 26.36 -4.21 6.46
N PRO A 264 25.59 -5.17 7.00
CA PRO A 264 25.87 -6.60 6.81
C PRO A 264 25.70 -6.96 5.33
N LEU A 265 26.81 -7.09 4.61
CA LEU A 265 26.82 -7.39 3.18
C LEU A 265 26.55 -8.89 2.93
N PRO A 266 25.55 -9.24 2.11
CA PRO A 266 25.38 -10.59 1.57
C PRO A 266 26.61 -10.97 0.73
N GLN A 267 26.98 -12.25 0.73
CA GLN A 267 28.09 -12.79 -0.07
C GLN A 267 27.98 -12.46 -1.57
N ALA A 268 26.76 -12.21 -2.07
CA ALA A 268 26.51 -11.80 -3.45
C ALA A 268 27.08 -10.41 -3.78
N LEU A 269 27.04 -9.43 -2.85
CA LEU A 269 27.61 -8.09 -3.05
C LEU A 269 29.14 -8.07 -2.86
N LEU A 270 29.68 -8.96 -2.01
CA LEU A 270 31.13 -9.13 -1.84
C LEU A 270 31.83 -9.64 -3.12
N LYS A 271 31.14 -10.44 -3.94
CA LYS A 271 31.68 -10.92 -5.24
C LYS A 271 31.70 -9.86 -6.35
N ILE A 272 31.12 -8.69 -6.13
CA ILE A 272 30.96 -7.63 -7.15
C ILE A 272 32.06 -6.55 -7.03
N GLY A 273 33.05 -6.73 -6.14
CA GLY A 273 34.20 -5.81 -6.03
C GLY A 273 33.88 -4.51 -5.31
N LEU A 274 32.89 -4.51 -4.40
CA LEU A 274 32.56 -3.38 -3.51
C LEU A 274 33.31 -3.43 -2.17
N SER A 275 34.49 -4.08 -2.13
CA SER A 275 35.44 -4.03 -1.02
C SER A 275 36.28 -2.77 -1.08
#